data_AF-A0A0Q6VK20-F1
#
_entry.id   AF-A0A0Q6VK20-F1
#
_cell.length_a   1.000
_cell.length_b   1.000
_cell.length_c   1.000
_cell.angle_alpha   90.00
_cell.angle_beta   90.00
_cell.angle_gamma   90.00
#
_symmetry.space_group_name_H-M   'P 1'
#
loop_
_entity.id
_entity.type
_entity.pdbx_description
1 polymer ?
#
loop_
_entity_poly.entity_id
_entity_poly.type
_entity_poly.pdbx_seq_one_letter_code
_entity_poly.pdbx_strand_id
1 'polypeptide(L)'
;MNTPRIAFTASLAAMLGGAFTVASARDLSASADVVRGSVAHHAYQNGGASQSQVSDLRHHMEPYDLHLAFSEGKHNAYAADVKLRITDARGREVFGLKDAGPLTDVNLPAGRYRVMAEFGGVRRGGSVDVKPGQPASLYLHWPRDAA
;
A
#
# COMPACT_ATOMS: atom_id res chain seq x y z
N MET A 1 -60.24 51.79 -41.33
CA MET A 1 -59.87 51.41 -42.71
C MET A 1 -58.37 51.15 -42.72
N ASN A 2 -58.02 49.87 -42.81
CA ASN A 2 -56.83 49.26 -43.42
C ASN A 2 -55.42 49.87 -43.23
N THR A 3 -54.59 49.08 -42.52
CA THR A 3 -53.17 48.70 -42.80
C THR A 3 -52.08 49.81 -42.79
N PRO A 4 -50.77 49.48 -42.66
CA PRO A 4 -50.10 48.18 -42.78
C PRO A 4 -49.08 47.82 -41.68
N ARG A 5 -48.73 46.52 -41.69
CA ARG A 5 -47.58 45.92 -41.02
C ARG A 5 -46.30 46.42 -41.71
N ILE A 6 -45.38 47.00 -40.96
CA ILE A 6 -43.97 47.14 -41.39
C ILE A 6 -43.08 46.72 -40.23
N ALA A 7 -42.22 45.76 -40.54
CA ALA A 7 -41.17 45.24 -39.68
C ALA A 7 -40.20 46.36 -39.28
N PHE A 8 -39.80 46.38 -38.02
CA PHE A 8 -38.56 47.01 -37.59
C PHE A 8 -37.83 46.03 -36.68
N THR A 9 -36.70 45.55 -37.18
CA THR A 9 -35.66 44.86 -36.45
C THR A 9 -35.10 45.77 -35.37
N ALA A 10 -35.13 45.33 -34.11
CA ALA A 10 -34.13 45.70 -33.11
C ALA A 10 -34.28 44.79 -31.89
N SER A 11 -33.37 43.83 -31.82
CA SER A 11 -32.73 43.28 -30.62
C SER A 11 -33.39 43.56 -29.27
N LEU A 12 -33.83 42.48 -28.60
CA LEU A 12 -33.71 42.41 -27.14
C LEU A 12 -33.47 40.98 -26.66
N ALA A 13 -32.28 40.80 -26.11
CA ALA A 13 -31.90 39.97 -24.97
C ALA A 13 -32.60 38.62 -24.72
N ALA A 14 -31.78 37.56 -24.66
CA ALA A 14 -31.86 36.62 -23.55
C ALA A 14 -30.47 36.01 -23.30
N MET A 15 -29.90 36.38 -22.16
CA MET A 15 -28.75 35.72 -21.54
C MET A 15 -29.08 34.26 -21.23
N LEU A 16 -28.06 33.39 -21.30
CA LEU A 16 -27.84 32.10 -20.60
C LEU A 16 -26.72 31.39 -21.38
N GLY A 17 -25.44 31.44 -20.99
CA GLY A 17 -24.92 30.84 -19.77
C GLY A 17 -24.52 29.38 -20.05
N GLY A 18 -23.22 29.08 -20.13
CA GLY A 18 -22.76 27.69 -20.24
C GLY A 18 -21.33 27.52 -20.74
N ALA A 19 -20.35 27.96 -19.95
CA ALA A 19 -18.98 27.51 -20.10
C ALA A 19 -18.92 26.00 -19.80
N PHE A 20 -18.67 25.17 -20.82
CA PHE A 20 -18.33 23.77 -20.58
C PHE A 20 -16.92 23.73 -20.01
N THR A 21 -16.84 23.76 -18.69
CA THR A 21 -15.65 23.44 -17.92
C THR A 21 -15.20 22.04 -18.28
N VAL A 22 -13.93 21.90 -18.66
CA VAL A 22 -13.25 20.60 -18.77
C VAL A 22 -13.44 19.90 -17.42
N ALA A 23 -14.25 18.84 -17.38
CA ALA A 23 -14.26 17.94 -16.25
C ALA A 23 -12.89 17.26 -16.24
N SER A 24 -11.95 17.78 -15.45
CA SER A 24 -10.81 16.99 -15.02
C SER A 24 -11.39 15.77 -14.32
N ALA A 25 -11.41 14.64 -15.01
CA ALA A 25 -11.50 13.36 -14.36
C ALA A 25 -10.28 13.31 -13.44
N ARG A 26 -10.50 13.68 -12.17
CA ARG A 26 -9.52 13.47 -11.12
C ARG A 26 -9.16 12.00 -11.21
N ASP A 27 -7.88 11.71 -11.39
CA ASP A 27 -7.33 10.37 -11.31
C ASP A 27 -7.82 9.71 -10.02
N LEU A 28 -8.92 8.97 -10.10
CA LEU A 28 -9.35 8.02 -9.10
C LEU A 28 -8.57 6.71 -9.31
N SER A 29 -7.25 6.82 -9.46
CA SER A 29 -6.38 5.71 -9.10
C SER A 29 -6.15 5.82 -7.60
N ALA A 30 -7.17 5.45 -6.83
CA ALA A 30 -7.00 5.13 -5.42
C ALA A 30 -6.25 3.79 -5.30
N SER A 31 -5.04 3.74 -5.84
CA SER A 31 -4.03 2.84 -5.29
C SER A 31 -3.60 3.53 -4.00
N ALA A 32 -3.97 3.00 -2.84
CA ALA A 32 -3.32 3.44 -1.61
C ALA A 32 -1.80 3.42 -1.86
N ASP A 33 -1.12 4.53 -1.59
CA ASP A 33 0.30 4.63 -1.84
C ASP A 33 1.07 3.61 -0.99
N VAL A 34 2.31 3.29 -1.35
CA VAL A 34 3.18 2.52 -0.46
C VAL A 34 3.34 3.29 0.85
N VAL A 35 3.00 2.65 1.96
CA VAL A 35 3.12 3.27 3.28
C VAL A 35 4.58 3.24 3.69
N ARG A 36 5.16 4.40 3.97
CA ARG A 36 6.51 4.53 4.50
C ARG A 36 6.48 5.28 5.82
N GLY A 37 7.28 4.84 6.78
CA GLY A 37 7.32 5.49 8.08
C GLY A 37 8.41 4.95 8.97
N SER A 38 8.28 5.21 10.27
CA SER A 38 9.14 4.62 11.28
C SER A 38 8.32 4.14 12.48
N VAL A 39 8.73 3.01 13.05
CA VAL A 39 8.20 2.46 14.30
C VAL A 39 9.40 2.18 15.20
N ALA A 40 9.40 2.73 16.42
CA ALA A 40 10.49 2.57 17.38
C ALA A 40 11.88 2.88 16.78
N HIS A 41 11.98 3.93 15.97
CA HIS A 41 13.19 4.37 15.24
C HIS A 41 13.66 3.46 14.09
N HIS A 42 12.88 2.43 13.74
CA HIS A 42 13.12 1.57 12.59
C HIS A 42 12.28 2.04 11.41
N ALA A 43 12.93 2.44 10.33
CA ALA A 43 12.25 2.79 9.08
C ALA A 43 11.60 1.54 8.46
N TYR A 44 10.44 1.72 7.82
CA TYR A 44 9.77 0.63 7.12
C TYR A 44 9.04 1.13 5.87
N GLN A 45 8.79 0.21 4.95
CA GLN A 45 7.83 0.36 3.87
C GLN A 45 6.87 -0.83 3.81
N ASN A 46 5.61 -0.59 3.46
CA ASN A 46 4.54 -1.58 3.50
C ASN A 46 3.58 -1.40 2.32
N GLY A 47 3.24 -2.50 1.65
CA GLY A 47 2.32 -2.49 0.50
C GLY A 47 2.34 -3.81 -0.25
N GLY A 48 2.29 -3.75 -1.59
CA GLY A 48 2.38 -4.93 -2.46
C GLY A 48 1.04 -5.51 -2.88
N ALA A 49 -0.07 -4.77 -2.68
CA ALA A 49 -1.40 -5.18 -3.13
C ALA A 49 -1.60 -5.01 -4.65
N SER A 50 -0.83 -4.13 -5.29
CA SER A 50 -0.87 -3.88 -6.74
C SER A 50 0.52 -3.94 -7.36
N GLN A 51 0.59 -4.18 -8.67
CA GLN A 51 1.87 -4.22 -9.39
C GLN A 51 2.65 -2.90 -9.31
N SER A 52 1.95 -1.76 -9.28
CA SER A 52 2.57 -0.44 -9.11
C SER A 52 3.24 -0.31 -7.74
N GLN A 53 2.57 -0.74 -6.67
CA GLN A 53 3.17 -0.75 -5.32
C GLN A 53 4.36 -1.71 -5.23
N VAL A 54 4.26 -2.91 -5.82
CA VAL A 54 5.38 -3.87 -5.85
C VAL A 54 6.58 -3.25 -6.56
N SER A 55 6.34 -2.56 -7.69
CA SER A 55 7.38 -1.83 -8.40
C SER A 55 8.00 -0.76 -7.50
N ASP A 56 7.18 0.08 -6.87
CA ASP A 56 7.64 1.18 -6.02
C ASP A 56 8.43 0.71 -4.79
N LEU A 57 7.97 -0.34 -4.11
CA LEU A 57 8.70 -1.00 -3.01
C LEU A 57 10.08 -1.47 -3.47
N ARG A 58 10.15 -2.15 -4.62
CA ARG A 58 11.41 -2.67 -5.19
C ARG A 58 12.38 -1.57 -5.58
N HIS A 59 11.90 -0.43 -6.10
CA HIS A 59 12.74 0.71 -6.43
C HIS A 59 13.38 1.35 -5.19
N HIS A 60 12.71 1.24 -4.04
CA HIS A 60 13.14 1.82 -2.77
C HIS A 60 13.61 0.78 -1.74
N MET A 61 14.02 -0.41 -2.19
CA MET A 61 14.30 -1.55 -1.32
C MET A 61 15.69 -1.49 -0.63
N GLU A 62 16.67 -0.79 -1.22
CA GLU A 62 18.07 -0.70 -0.75
C GLU A 62 18.25 -0.32 0.73
N PRO A 63 17.54 0.67 1.32
CA PRO A 63 17.75 1.09 2.71
C PRO A 63 17.16 0.13 3.76
N TYR A 64 16.58 -1.01 3.37
CA TYR A 64 15.94 -1.96 4.26
C TYR A 64 16.72 -3.28 4.32
N ASP A 65 17.04 -3.73 5.53
CA ASP A 65 17.85 -4.94 5.75
C ASP A 65 17.02 -6.22 5.99
N LEU A 66 15.70 -6.08 6.16
CA LEU A 66 14.77 -7.20 6.30
C LEU A 66 13.59 -7.04 5.35
N HIS A 67 13.38 -8.04 4.50
CA HIS A 67 12.28 -8.11 3.54
C HIS A 67 11.33 -9.23 3.92
N LEU A 68 10.05 -8.90 4.03
CA LEU A 68 8.99 -9.84 4.38
C LEU A 68 8.00 -9.94 3.24
N ALA A 69 7.59 -11.18 2.95
CA ALA A 69 6.53 -11.44 1.99
C ALA A 69 5.52 -12.43 2.59
N PHE A 70 4.25 -12.08 2.47
CA PHE A 70 3.14 -12.82 3.04
C PHE A 70 2.24 -13.37 1.94
N SER A 71 1.96 -14.67 2.01
CA SER A 71 1.09 -15.35 1.04
C SER A 71 0.21 -16.40 1.69
N GLU A 72 -0.88 -16.75 1.04
CA GLU A 72 -1.82 -17.74 1.51
C GLU A 72 -2.34 -18.66 0.39
N GLY A 73 -2.81 -19.84 0.80
CA GLY A 73 -3.52 -20.79 -0.06
C GLY A 73 -2.66 -21.44 -1.15
N LYS A 74 -3.25 -22.40 -1.86
CA LYS A 74 -2.52 -23.23 -2.85
C LYS A 74 -1.90 -22.43 -4.00
N HIS A 75 -2.41 -21.24 -4.28
CA HIS A 75 -1.94 -20.38 -5.37
C HIS A 75 -0.99 -19.26 -4.92
N ASN A 76 -0.53 -19.27 -3.67
CA ASN A 76 0.31 -18.22 -3.10
C ASN A 76 -0.29 -16.82 -3.29
N ALA A 77 -1.61 -16.70 -3.06
CA ALA A 77 -2.29 -15.43 -3.12
C ALA A 77 -1.68 -14.48 -2.07
N TYR A 78 -1.58 -13.20 -2.39
CA TYR A 78 -1.02 -12.22 -1.48
C TYR A 78 -1.89 -12.06 -0.23
N ALA A 79 -1.27 -12.17 0.94
CA ALA A 79 -1.92 -11.99 2.23
C ALA A 79 -1.70 -10.57 2.75
N ALA A 80 -2.79 -9.84 3.03
CA ALA A 80 -2.79 -8.52 3.66
C ALA A 80 -3.37 -8.61 5.09
N ASP A 81 -3.49 -7.48 5.79
CA ASP A 81 -4.02 -7.40 7.16
C ASP A 81 -3.29 -8.34 8.15
N VAL A 82 -1.98 -8.48 7.93
CA VAL A 82 -1.13 -9.34 8.75
C VAL A 82 -0.67 -8.59 9.99
N LYS A 83 -0.93 -9.13 11.18
CA LYS A 83 -0.36 -8.58 12.42
C LYS A 83 1.08 -9.06 12.54
N LEU A 84 2.02 -8.16 12.28
CA LEU A 84 3.44 -8.40 12.32
C LEU A 84 4.03 -7.95 13.67
N ARG A 85 4.87 -8.80 14.24
CA ARG A 85 5.70 -8.51 15.42
C ARG A 85 7.11 -9.04 15.21
N ILE A 86 8.10 -8.20 15.49
CA ILE A 86 9.52 -8.56 15.43
C ILE A 86 10.14 -8.32 16.81
N THR A 87 10.79 -9.34 17.34
CA THR A 87 11.48 -9.26 18.64
C THR A 87 12.98 -9.49 18.48
N ASP A 88 13.78 -8.79 19.28
CA ASP A 88 15.23 -9.01 19.38
C ASP A 88 15.56 -10.36 20.05
N ALA A 89 16.85 -10.71 20.08
CA ALA A 89 17.34 -11.93 20.74
C ALA A 89 17.05 -12.00 22.26
N ARG A 90 16.70 -10.87 22.90
CA ARG A 90 16.32 -10.79 24.32
C ARG A 90 14.80 -10.91 24.50
N GLY A 91 14.03 -11.10 23.42
CA GLY A 91 12.58 -11.20 23.44
C GLY A 91 11.85 -9.87 23.54
N ARG A 92 12.55 -8.73 23.38
CA ARG A 92 11.90 -7.40 23.38
C ARG A 92 11.36 -7.10 22.00
N GLU A 93 10.14 -6.60 21.95
CA GLU A 93 9.55 -6.11 20.70
C GLU A 93 10.27 -4.84 20.23
N VAL A 94 10.81 -4.91 19.02
CA VAL A 94 11.52 -3.79 18.39
C VAL A 94 10.72 -3.20 17.23
N PHE A 95 9.81 -3.97 16.64
CA PHE A 95 8.97 -3.50 15.55
C PHE A 95 7.65 -4.26 15.54
N GLY A 96 6.57 -3.56 15.17
CA GLY A 96 5.25 -4.18 15.03
C GLY A 96 4.35 -3.37 14.11
N LEU A 97 3.57 -4.06 13.29
CA LEU A 97 2.53 -3.49 12.45
C LEU A 97 1.24 -4.31 12.64
N LYS A 98 0.11 -3.62 12.71
CA LYS A 98 -1.21 -4.26 12.87
C LYS A 98 -1.73 -4.77 11.53
N ASP A 99 -1.48 -3.99 10.47
CA ASP A 99 -2.06 -4.15 9.14
C ASP A 99 -0.93 -4.20 8.09
N ALA A 100 -0.05 -5.21 8.21
CA ALA A 100 1.00 -5.41 7.22
C ALA A 100 0.40 -5.97 5.91
N GLY A 101 0.78 -5.34 4.81
CA GLY A 101 0.42 -5.74 3.46
C GLY A 101 1.34 -6.85 2.94
N PRO A 102 1.07 -7.38 1.74
CA PRO A 102 1.75 -8.56 1.19
C PRO A 102 3.28 -8.49 1.17
N LEU A 103 3.82 -7.28 1.05
CA LEU A 103 5.24 -7.00 1.13
C LEU A 103 5.49 -5.94 2.21
N THR A 104 6.42 -6.23 3.11
CA THR A 104 6.85 -5.29 4.15
C THR A 104 8.36 -5.35 4.28
N ASP A 105 9.02 -4.22 4.17
CA ASP A 105 10.45 -4.11 4.40
C ASP A 105 10.73 -3.25 5.64
N VAL A 106 11.72 -3.65 6.43
CA VAL A 106 12.08 -3.00 7.70
C VAL A 106 13.58 -2.84 7.78
N ASN A 107 14.03 -1.65 8.16
CA ASN A 107 15.42 -1.38 8.46
C ASN A 107 15.69 -1.75 9.94
N LEU A 108 16.50 -2.78 10.14
CA LEU A 108 16.88 -3.27 11.44
C LEU A 108 18.40 -3.32 11.54
N PRO A 109 18.99 -2.89 12.67
CA PRO A 109 20.41 -3.08 12.92
C PRO A 109 20.82 -4.54 12.81
N ALA A 110 22.09 -4.80 12.49
CA ALA A 110 22.63 -6.15 12.47
C ALA A 110 22.37 -6.89 13.80
N GLY A 111 21.85 -8.11 13.71
CA GLY A 111 21.43 -8.87 14.88
C GLY A 111 20.51 -10.03 14.54
N ARG A 112 20.19 -10.82 15.55
CA ARG A 112 19.23 -11.92 15.46
C ARG A 112 17.85 -11.46 15.91
N TYR A 113 16.86 -11.72 15.07
CA TYR A 113 15.48 -11.37 15.32
C TYR A 113 14.56 -12.57 15.15
N ARG A 114 13.43 -12.54 15.86
CA ARG A 114 12.32 -13.45 15.64
C ARG A 114 11.16 -12.66 15.06
N VAL A 115 10.72 -13.08 13.89
CA VAL A 115 9.56 -12.52 13.20
C VAL A 115 8.37 -13.43 13.47
N MET A 116 7.25 -12.83 13.87
CA MET A 116 5.98 -13.50 14.07
C MET A 116 4.89 -12.69 13.40
N ALA A 117 4.17 -13.35 12.50
CA ALA A 117 3.05 -12.80 11.77
C ALA A 117 1.78 -13.57 12.11
N GLU A 118 0.65 -12.90 12.23
CA GLU A 118 -0.67 -13.51 12.42
C GLU A 118 -1.59 -13.07 11.28
N PHE A 119 -2.19 -14.04 10.62
CA PHE A 119 -3.18 -13.83 9.57
C PHE A 119 -4.35 -14.76 9.81
N GLY A 120 -5.58 -14.24 9.80
CA GLY A 120 -6.79 -15.02 10.08
C GLY A 120 -6.77 -15.77 11.43
N GLY A 121 -6.07 -15.25 12.44
CA GLY A 121 -5.90 -15.89 13.75
C GLY A 121 -4.84 -16.99 13.81
N VAL A 122 -4.18 -17.31 12.69
CA VAL A 122 -3.11 -18.31 12.63
C VAL A 122 -1.75 -17.60 12.66
N ARG A 123 -0.91 -17.97 13.62
CA ARG A 123 0.45 -17.40 13.76
C ARG A 123 1.47 -18.23 12.98
N ARG A 124 2.34 -17.55 12.21
CA ARG A 124 3.49 -18.11 11.50
C ARG A 124 4.70 -17.22 11.73
N GLY A 125 5.89 -17.79 11.75
CA GLY A 125 7.09 -17.02 12.04
C GLY A 125 8.36 -17.79 11.82
N GLY A 126 9.47 -17.08 11.93
CA GLY A 126 10.81 -17.60 11.72
C GLY A 126 11.84 -16.75 12.47
N SER A 127 13.05 -17.29 12.61
CA SER A 127 14.20 -16.51 13.08
C SER A 127 14.99 -16.04 11.86
N VAL A 128 15.48 -14.81 11.92
CA VAL A 128 16.26 -14.19 10.85
C VAL A 128 17.51 -13.54 11.44
N ASP A 129 18.64 -13.71 10.77
CA ASP A 129 19.91 -13.08 11.12
C ASP A 129 20.17 -11.96 10.11
N VAL A 130 20.02 -10.70 10.56
CA VAL A 130 20.33 -9.51 9.78
C VAL A 130 21.82 -9.23 9.90
N LYS A 131 22.52 -9.10 8.77
CA LYS A 131 23.96 -8.86 8.72
C LYS A 131 24.26 -7.57 7.95
N PRO A 132 25.34 -6.84 8.29
CA PRO A 132 25.70 -5.62 7.58
C PRO A 132 25.90 -5.88 6.08
N GLY A 133 25.20 -5.11 5.24
CA GLY A 133 25.31 -5.22 3.78
C GLY A 133 24.76 -6.53 3.18
N GLN A 134 24.07 -7.35 3.97
CA GLN A 134 23.42 -8.56 3.49
C GLN A 134 21.96 -8.56 3.98
N PRO A 135 21.04 -8.00 3.17
CA PRO A 135 19.62 -8.01 3.47
C PRO A 135 19.12 -9.45 3.63
N ALA A 136 18.22 -9.64 4.59
CA ALA A 136 17.61 -10.92 4.86
C ALA A 136 16.17 -10.95 4.36
N SER A 137 15.72 -12.09 3.86
CA SER A 137 14.34 -12.26 3.39
C SER A 137 13.65 -13.37 4.17
N LEU A 138 12.40 -13.14 4.57
CA LEU A 138 11.55 -14.16 5.19
C LEU A 138 10.19 -14.20 4.50
N TYR A 139 9.88 -15.37 3.95
CA TYR A 139 8.61 -15.65 3.30
C TYR A 139 7.73 -16.43 4.26
N LEU A 140 6.56 -15.89 4.59
CA LEU A 140 5.59 -16.58 5.43
C LEU A 140 4.37 -16.95 4.58
N HIS A 141 4.05 -18.24 4.62
CA HIS A 141 2.95 -18.80 3.88
C HIS A 141 1.94 -19.45 4.83
N TRP A 142 0.66 -19.13 4.64
CA TRP A 142 -0.42 -19.79 5.34
C TRP A 142 -1.11 -20.80 4.43
N PRO A 143 -1.21 -22.09 4.84
CA PRO A 143 -2.11 -22.99 4.16
C PRO A 143 -3.53 -22.47 4.39
N ARG A 144 -4.18 -22.05 3.30
CA ARG A 144 -5.63 -21.90 3.31
C ARG A 144 -6.15 -23.32 3.16
N ASP A 145 -6.36 -23.99 4.29
CA ASP A 145 -6.98 -25.30 4.29
C ASP A 145 -8.28 -25.14 3.51
N ALA A 146 -8.41 -25.89 2.41
CA ALA A 146 -9.68 -26.01 1.73
C ALA A 146 -10.67 -26.51 2.78
N ALA A 147 -11.63 -25.65 3.13
CA ALA A 147 -12.85 -26.10 3.75
C ALA A 147 -13.48 -27.22 2.90
#